data_AF-A0A7V9G954-F1
#
_entry.id   AF-A0A7V9G954-F1
#
_cell.length_a   1.000
_cell.length_b   1.000
_cell.length_c   1.000
_cell.angle_alpha   90.00
_cell.angle_beta   90.00
_cell.angle_gamma   90.00
#
_symmetry.space_group_name_H-M   'P 1'
#
loop_
_entity.id
_entity.type
_entity.pdbx_description
1 polymer ?
#
loop_
_entity_poly.entity_id
_entity_poly.type
_entity_poly.pdbx_seq_one_letter_code
_entity_poly.pdbx_strand_id
1 'polypeptide(L)'
;DGQHPPSAALALAHAAVEVDSLYVGRRDLALAPRVSRFGRWWSNLWTWIACGWWVGDSQSGLRVYPLPNTTLLTVKAGRYAYEIEVLVRAAWAGIPVRFAPVAVIYPPDRVSHFDKFRDNARASRTFFRLVWRRLMPWPHRRLVPRPRQTFRQFLGANLTPWQISGAFALGAAMGIAPIPGLQMLVAVWLALLLRLNVGLVLLVSNHSIGPLLAGWYALATAIGIYLLTGVPAQESFHILGERFHAAGDVSGIWLVVRDCLTAWLLGSAILMPLVALIAGFFGYIIGDLVARRRTRRITRAIAAEAARPSAGEDRER
;
A
#
# COMPACT_ATOMS: atom_id res chain seq x y z
N ASP A 1 -17.29 -32.75 -7.90
CA ASP A 1 -16.43 -33.41 -6.88
C ASP A 1 -17.05 -33.38 -5.47
N GLY A 2 -18.33 -32.96 -5.32
CA GLY A 2 -19.06 -33.02 -4.05
C GLY A 2 -18.64 -32.00 -2.99
N GLN A 3 -17.69 -31.09 -3.28
CA GLN A 3 -17.17 -30.16 -2.27
C GLN A 3 -18.13 -29.01 -1.94
N HIS A 4 -18.99 -28.63 -2.89
CA HIS A 4 -19.97 -27.56 -2.71
C HIS A 4 -21.37 -28.16 -2.59
N PRO A 5 -22.01 -28.13 -1.42
CA PRO A 5 -23.39 -28.58 -1.31
C PRO A 5 -24.30 -27.66 -2.14
N PRO A 6 -25.43 -28.16 -2.69
CA PRO A 6 -26.35 -27.32 -3.46
C PRO A 6 -26.84 -26.08 -2.69
N SER A 7 -26.98 -26.18 -1.36
CA SER A 7 -27.30 -25.05 -0.48
C SER A 7 -26.26 -23.92 -0.53
N ALA A 8 -24.97 -24.24 -0.73
CA ALA A 8 -23.93 -23.23 -0.89
C ALA A 8 -24.07 -22.45 -2.20
N ALA A 9 -24.48 -23.11 -3.29
CA ALA A 9 -24.75 -22.45 -4.56
C ALA A 9 -25.96 -21.51 -4.45
N LEU A 10 -27.05 -21.97 -3.81
CA LEU A 10 -28.23 -21.15 -3.53
C LEU A 10 -27.89 -19.94 -2.65
N ALA A 11 -27.12 -20.15 -1.58
CA ALA A 11 -26.70 -19.06 -0.69
C ALA A 11 -25.87 -18.00 -1.44
N LEU A 12 -24.95 -18.43 -2.31
CA LEU A 12 -24.17 -17.49 -3.12
C LEU A 12 -25.04 -16.74 -4.13
N ALA A 13 -26.01 -17.42 -4.75
CA ALA A 13 -26.95 -16.80 -5.69
C ALA A 13 -27.83 -15.75 -4.99
N HIS A 14 -28.35 -16.04 -3.80
CA HIS A 14 -29.12 -15.07 -3.01
C HIS A 14 -28.27 -13.88 -2.53
N ALA A 15 -26.98 -14.10 -2.23
CA ALA A 15 -26.07 -13.01 -1.87
C ALA A 15 -25.70 -12.13 -3.07
N ALA A 16 -25.88 -12.60 -4.30
CA ALA A 16 -25.51 -11.92 -5.53
C ALA A 16 -26.58 -10.89 -5.97
N VAL A 17 -26.73 -9.82 -5.19
CA VAL A 17 -27.76 -8.78 -5.42
C VAL A 17 -27.30 -7.72 -6.44
N GLU A 18 -26.00 -7.43 -6.52
CA GLU A 18 -25.44 -6.45 -7.45
C GLU A 18 -25.16 -7.09 -8.82
N VAL A 19 -25.93 -6.72 -9.86
CA VAL A 19 -25.88 -7.33 -11.20
C VAL A 19 -24.51 -7.19 -11.89
N ASP A 20 -23.76 -6.12 -11.61
CA ASP A 20 -22.46 -5.83 -12.20
C ASP A 20 -21.26 -6.38 -11.41
N SER A 21 -21.51 -7.12 -10.33
CA SER A 21 -20.48 -7.58 -9.40
C SER A 21 -20.16 -9.07 -9.57
N LEU A 22 -18.88 -9.39 -9.46
CA LEU A 22 -18.39 -10.77 -9.41
C LEU A 22 -18.45 -11.26 -7.96
N TYR A 23 -19.28 -12.27 -7.69
CA TYR A 23 -19.39 -12.87 -6.36
C TYR A 23 -18.57 -14.15 -6.28
N VAL A 24 -17.80 -14.28 -5.20
CA VAL A 24 -16.97 -15.45 -4.90
C VAL A 24 -17.44 -16.06 -3.59
N GLY A 25 -17.75 -17.36 -3.61
CA GLY A 25 -18.02 -18.11 -2.40
C GLY A 25 -16.76 -18.26 -1.56
N ARG A 26 -16.69 -17.60 -0.41
CA ARG A 26 -15.58 -17.71 0.54
C ARG A 26 -15.82 -18.92 1.44
N ARG A 27 -14.98 -19.94 1.29
CA ARG A 27 -15.08 -21.14 2.13
C ARG A 27 -14.47 -20.90 3.50
N ASP A 28 -15.03 -21.56 4.51
CA ASP A 28 -14.33 -21.72 5.78
C ASP A 28 -13.20 -22.74 5.62
N LEU A 29 -11.98 -22.30 5.93
CA LEU A 29 -10.77 -23.09 5.81
C LEU A 29 -10.37 -23.76 7.13
N ALA A 30 -11.10 -23.55 8.23
CA ALA A 30 -10.79 -24.14 9.53
C ALA A 30 -10.70 -25.68 9.46
N LEU A 31 -11.57 -26.29 8.65
CA LEU A 31 -11.66 -27.75 8.45
C LEU A 31 -10.75 -28.27 7.32
N ALA A 32 -10.01 -27.39 6.64
CA ALA A 32 -9.16 -27.79 5.52
C ALA A 32 -7.80 -28.37 5.97
N PRO A 33 -7.21 -29.34 5.23
CA PRO A 33 -5.88 -29.86 5.53
C PRO A 33 -4.80 -28.76 5.59
N ARG A 34 -3.82 -28.87 6.50
CA ARG A 34 -2.77 -27.86 6.72
C ARG A 34 -2.05 -27.42 5.44
N VAL A 35 -1.68 -28.37 4.59
CA VAL A 35 -1.01 -28.10 3.30
C VAL A 35 -1.90 -27.30 2.35
N SER A 36 -3.22 -27.57 2.34
CA SER A 36 -4.18 -26.79 1.55
C SER A 36 -4.31 -25.36 2.09
N ARG A 37 -4.36 -25.19 3.41
CA ARG A 37 -4.39 -23.86 4.05
C ARG A 37 -3.17 -23.02 3.66
N PHE A 38 -1.98 -23.60 3.70
CA PHE A 38 -0.76 -22.91 3.28
C PHE A 38 -0.77 -22.54 1.79
N GLY A 39 -1.10 -23.48 0.91
CA GLY A 39 -1.16 -23.21 -0.54
C GLY A 39 -2.18 -22.11 -0.90
N ARG A 40 -3.30 -22.05 -0.17
CA ARG A 40 -4.32 -21.00 -0.31
C ARG A 40 -3.85 -19.65 0.19
N TRP A 41 -3.20 -19.63 1.36
CA TRP A 41 -2.60 -18.41 1.88
C TRP A 41 -1.57 -17.84 0.90
N TRP A 42 -0.71 -18.71 0.34
CA TRP A 42 0.26 -18.34 -0.69
C TRP A 42 -0.43 -17.78 -1.94
N SER A 43 -1.46 -18.46 -2.44
CA SER A 43 -2.22 -18.00 -3.59
C SER A 43 -2.91 -16.65 -3.34
N ASN A 44 -3.50 -16.46 -2.15
CA ASN A 44 -4.12 -15.20 -1.74
C ASN A 44 -3.10 -14.06 -1.66
N LEU A 45 -1.90 -14.31 -1.12
CA LEU A 45 -0.82 -13.33 -1.05
C LEU A 45 -0.43 -12.83 -2.44
N TRP A 46 -0.14 -13.74 -3.37
CA TRP A 46 0.25 -13.34 -4.73
C TRP A 46 -0.90 -12.72 -5.53
N THR A 47 -2.14 -13.16 -5.27
CA THR A 47 -3.32 -12.52 -5.85
C THR A 47 -3.49 -11.10 -5.33
N TRP A 48 -3.28 -10.86 -4.04
CA TRP A 48 -3.28 -9.52 -3.44
C TRP A 48 -2.20 -8.62 -4.06
N ILE A 49 -0.97 -9.13 -4.21
CA ILE A 49 0.13 -8.44 -4.91
C ILE A 49 -0.25 -8.14 -6.36
N ALA A 50 -1.06 -8.96 -7.03
CA ALA A 50 -1.49 -8.73 -8.40
C ALA A 50 -2.72 -7.80 -8.56
N CYS A 51 -3.71 -7.84 -7.66
CA CYS A 51 -4.97 -7.08 -7.79
C CYS A 51 -5.05 -5.81 -6.91
N GLY A 52 -4.39 -5.80 -5.74
CA GLY A 52 -4.20 -4.62 -4.90
C GLY A 52 -5.06 -4.55 -3.66
N TRP A 53 -5.83 -5.60 -3.40
CA TRP A 53 -6.70 -5.71 -2.24
C TRP A 53 -6.86 -7.19 -1.86
N TRP A 54 -7.23 -7.48 -0.62
CA TRP A 54 -7.19 -8.84 -0.10
C TRP A 54 -8.42 -9.65 -0.53
N VAL A 55 -8.20 -10.72 -1.30
CA VAL A 55 -9.26 -11.56 -1.91
C VAL A 55 -9.85 -12.58 -0.92
N GLY A 56 -9.11 -13.03 0.08
CA GLY A 56 -9.60 -13.96 1.11
C GLY A 56 -9.71 -15.44 0.65
N ASP A 57 -10.29 -15.73 -0.52
CA ASP A 57 -10.27 -17.08 -1.13
C ASP A 57 -10.18 -17.00 -2.66
N SER A 58 -8.97 -16.80 -3.18
CA SER A 58 -8.70 -16.65 -4.63
C SER A 58 -8.95 -17.92 -5.45
N GLN A 59 -9.00 -19.08 -4.80
CA GLN A 59 -9.09 -20.40 -5.43
C GLN A 59 -10.45 -21.06 -5.21
N SER A 60 -11.48 -20.28 -4.89
CA SER A 60 -12.84 -20.80 -4.84
C SER A 60 -13.41 -20.93 -6.23
N GLY A 61 -13.86 -22.14 -6.59
CA GLY A 61 -14.50 -22.41 -7.87
C GLY A 61 -15.98 -21.97 -7.90
N LEU A 62 -16.63 -21.86 -6.75
CA LEU A 62 -18.04 -21.46 -6.65
C LEU A 62 -18.18 -19.94 -6.76
N ARG A 63 -18.73 -19.46 -7.88
CA ARG A 63 -18.78 -18.04 -8.25
C ARG A 63 -20.04 -17.69 -9.04
N VAL A 64 -20.46 -16.43 -8.95
CA VAL A 64 -21.49 -15.83 -9.81
C VAL A 64 -20.86 -14.70 -10.60
N TYR A 65 -20.97 -14.77 -11.94
CA TYR A 65 -20.29 -13.87 -12.87
C TYR A 65 -21.27 -12.87 -13.51
N PRO A 66 -20.94 -11.57 -13.57
CA PRO A 66 -21.66 -10.61 -14.38
C PRO A 66 -21.28 -10.84 -15.86
N LEU A 67 -22.12 -11.57 -16.61
CA LEU A 67 -21.76 -12.09 -17.93
C LEU A 67 -21.31 -11.02 -18.95
N PRO A 68 -22.00 -9.86 -19.11
CA PRO A 68 -21.57 -8.85 -20.07
C PRO A 68 -20.15 -8.33 -19.78
N ASN A 69 -19.81 -8.11 -18.52
CA ASN A 69 -18.51 -7.59 -18.12
C ASN A 69 -17.42 -8.67 -18.11
N THR A 70 -17.78 -9.89 -17.71
CA THR A 70 -16.84 -11.02 -17.58
C THR A 70 -16.35 -11.52 -18.94
N THR A 71 -17.22 -11.55 -19.95
CA THR A 71 -16.86 -12.00 -21.31
C THR A 71 -15.84 -11.07 -21.99
N LEU A 72 -15.78 -9.80 -21.59
CA LEU A 72 -14.82 -8.83 -22.07
C LEU A 72 -13.43 -8.94 -21.40
N LEU A 73 -13.28 -9.77 -20.36
CA LEU A 73 -12.01 -9.97 -19.68
C LEU A 73 -11.08 -10.87 -20.49
N THR A 74 -9.88 -10.39 -20.77
CA THR A 74 -8.84 -11.19 -21.45
C THR A 74 -8.12 -12.09 -20.43
N VAL A 75 -8.70 -13.26 -20.15
CA VAL A 75 -8.09 -14.30 -19.31
C VAL A 75 -7.32 -15.29 -20.20
N LYS A 76 -6.06 -15.57 -19.88
CA LYS A 76 -5.20 -16.49 -20.65
C LYS A 76 -5.00 -17.83 -19.94
N ALA A 77 -5.14 -17.85 -18.62
CA ALA A 77 -4.97 -19.03 -17.80
C ALA A 77 -6.18 -19.96 -17.95
N GLY A 78 -5.91 -21.27 -18.04
CA GLY A 78 -6.93 -22.32 -17.95
C GLY A 78 -6.83 -23.09 -16.63
N ARG A 79 -7.77 -24.02 -16.42
CA ARG A 79 -7.86 -24.87 -15.21
C ARG A 79 -7.85 -24.03 -13.92
N TYR A 80 -7.23 -24.53 -12.85
CA TYR A 80 -7.17 -23.84 -11.55
C TYR A 80 -6.54 -22.44 -11.59
N ALA A 81 -5.69 -22.15 -12.58
CA ALA A 81 -5.09 -20.82 -12.72
C ALA A 81 -6.09 -19.78 -13.27
N TYR A 82 -7.16 -20.22 -13.95
CA TYR A 82 -8.26 -19.36 -14.39
C TYR A 82 -8.91 -18.66 -13.19
N GLU A 83 -9.17 -19.41 -12.12
CA GLU A 83 -9.77 -18.91 -10.88
C GLU A 83 -9.02 -17.69 -10.32
N ILE A 84 -7.69 -17.69 -10.44
CA ILE A 84 -6.85 -16.59 -9.98
C ILE A 84 -6.89 -15.43 -10.98
N GLU A 85 -6.65 -15.70 -12.26
CA GLU A 85 -6.50 -14.64 -13.26
C GLU A 85 -7.81 -13.85 -13.44
N VAL A 86 -8.96 -14.51 -13.48
CA VAL A 86 -10.24 -13.81 -13.69
C VAL A 86 -10.52 -12.78 -12.58
N LEU A 87 -10.14 -13.06 -11.33
CA LEU A 87 -10.31 -12.11 -10.21
C LEU A 87 -9.40 -10.90 -10.37
N VAL A 88 -8.13 -11.13 -10.73
CA VAL A 88 -7.16 -10.05 -10.97
C VAL A 88 -7.60 -9.18 -12.14
N ARG A 89 -8.06 -9.80 -13.24
CA ARG A 89 -8.56 -9.08 -14.42
C ARG A 89 -9.84 -8.31 -14.13
N ALA A 90 -10.77 -8.88 -13.37
CA ALA A 90 -11.98 -8.19 -12.93
C ALA A 90 -11.64 -6.95 -12.08
N ALA A 91 -10.71 -7.10 -11.13
CA ALA A 91 -10.24 -5.98 -10.32
C ALA A 91 -9.63 -4.86 -11.15
N TRP A 92 -8.77 -5.19 -12.13
CA TRP A 92 -8.17 -4.22 -13.05
C TRP A 92 -9.19 -3.57 -13.99
N ALA A 93 -10.21 -4.32 -14.41
CA ALA A 93 -11.31 -3.84 -15.22
C ALA A 93 -12.29 -2.94 -14.45
N GLY A 94 -12.16 -2.84 -13.13
CA GLY A 94 -13.05 -2.06 -12.28
C GLY A 94 -14.31 -2.78 -11.83
N ILE A 95 -14.48 -4.05 -12.22
CA ILE A 95 -15.62 -4.89 -11.80
C ILE A 95 -15.52 -5.10 -10.28
N PRO A 96 -16.57 -4.77 -9.50
CA PRO A 96 -16.56 -5.04 -8.07
C PRO A 96 -16.51 -6.55 -7.82
N VAL A 97 -15.65 -6.97 -6.89
CA VAL A 97 -15.55 -8.37 -6.47
C VAL A 97 -16.03 -8.45 -5.03
N ARG A 98 -17.06 -9.28 -4.81
CA ARG A 98 -17.74 -9.47 -3.53
C ARG A 98 -17.53 -10.89 -3.04
N PHE A 99 -17.62 -11.08 -1.74
CA PHE A 99 -17.44 -12.40 -1.11
C PHE A 99 -18.63 -12.70 -0.22
N ALA A 100 -19.18 -13.90 -0.38
CA ALA A 100 -20.20 -14.42 0.52
C ALA A 100 -19.69 -15.71 1.16
N PRO A 101 -19.87 -15.91 2.48
CA PRO A 101 -19.49 -17.16 3.12
C PRO A 101 -20.29 -18.32 2.50
N VAL A 102 -19.61 -19.43 2.19
CA VAL A 102 -20.24 -20.63 1.65
C VAL A 102 -19.74 -21.86 2.37
N ALA A 103 -20.64 -22.82 2.60
CA ALA A 103 -20.27 -24.12 3.15
C ALA A 103 -19.39 -24.90 2.17
N VAL A 104 -18.44 -25.65 2.70
CA VAL A 104 -17.59 -26.60 1.96
C VAL A 104 -17.57 -27.92 2.68
N ILE A 105 -17.62 -29.00 1.91
CA ILE A 105 -17.50 -30.38 2.39
C ILE A 105 -16.16 -30.93 1.88
N TYR A 106 -15.45 -31.67 2.74
CA TYR A 106 -14.23 -32.38 2.39
C TYR A 106 -14.48 -33.89 2.46
N PRO A 107 -14.91 -34.54 1.36
CA PRO A 107 -15.20 -35.97 1.36
C PRO A 107 -13.91 -36.78 1.63
N PRO A 108 -13.98 -37.88 2.40
CA PRO A 108 -12.82 -38.72 2.70
C PRO A 108 -12.24 -39.40 1.44
N ASP A 109 -13.09 -39.92 0.55
CA ASP A 109 -12.67 -40.67 -0.65
C ASP A 109 -12.43 -39.78 -1.88
N ARG A 110 -11.95 -38.56 -1.66
CA ARG A 110 -11.78 -37.59 -2.74
C ARG A 110 -10.57 -37.93 -3.62
N VAL A 111 -10.82 -38.14 -4.91
CA VAL A 111 -9.79 -38.10 -5.94
C VAL A 111 -9.53 -36.65 -6.37
N SER A 112 -8.31 -36.16 -6.19
CA SER A 112 -7.91 -34.82 -6.61
C SER A 112 -7.45 -34.80 -8.07
N HIS A 113 -8.16 -34.09 -8.95
CA HIS A 113 -7.73 -33.82 -10.32
C HIS A 113 -6.61 -32.76 -10.45
N PHE A 114 -6.04 -32.32 -9.31
CA PHE A 114 -4.96 -31.35 -9.26
C PHE A 114 -3.61 -32.04 -9.46
N ASP A 115 -2.93 -31.71 -10.56
CA ASP A 115 -1.58 -32.17 -10.83
C ASP A 115 -0.60 -31.24 -10.11
N LYS A 116 0.04 -31.76 -9.06
CA LYS A 116 0.90 -30.97 -8.18
C LYS A 116 2.03 -30.25 -8.92
N PHE A 117 2.55 -30.79 -10.01
CA PHE A 117 3.66 -30.15 -10.72
C PHE A 117 3.14 -29.20 -11.79
N ARG A 118 2.29 -29.69 -12.68
CA ARG A 118 1.80 -28.93 -13.83
C ARG A 118 0.89 -27.78 -13.42
N ASP A 119 0.01 -27.98 -12.45
CA ASP A 119 -0.92 -26.93 -12.03
C ASP A 119 -0.21 -25.86 -11.16
N ASN A 120 0.79 -26.23 -10.36
CA ASN A 120 1.63 -25.25 -9.67
C ASN A 120 2.50 -24.46 -10.66
N ALA A 121 3.11 -25.10 -11.66
CA ALA A 121 3.86 -24.39 -12.71
C ALA A 121 2.98 -23.40 -13.48
N ARG A 122 1.74 -23.79 -13.82
CA ARG A 122 0.74 -22.89 -14.43
C ARG A 122 0.38 -21.72 -13.53
N ALA A 123 0.17 -21.97 -12.23
CA ALA A 123 -0.12 -20.92 -11.25
C ALA A 123 1.06 -19.94 -11.13
N SER A 124 2.29 -20.44 -10.98
CA SER A 124 3.50 -19.62 -10.91
C SER A 124 3.70 -18.74 -12.15
N ARG A 125 3.54 -19.30 -13.36
CA ARG A 125 3.59 -18.53 -14.62
C ARG A 125 2.51 -17.45 -14.68
N THR A 126 1.32 -17.76 -14.16
CA THR A 126 0.20 -16.82 -14.10
C THR A 126 0.49 -15.68 -13.13
N PHE A 127 0.97 -15.99 -11.92
CA PHE A 127 1.38 -14.99 -10.95
C PHE A 127 2.49 -14.10 -11.48
N PHE A 128 3.57 -14.68 -12.01
CA PHE A 128 4.66 -13.92 -12.60
C PHE A 128 4.16 -12.92 -13.65
N ARG A 129 3.34 -13.39 -14.60
CA ARG A 129 2.78 -12.52 -15.65
C ARG A 129 1.87 -11.42 -15.09
N LEU A 130 1.03 -11.72 -14.10
CA LEU A 130 0.10 -10.75 -13.54
C LEU A 130 0.81 -9.70 -12.69
N VAL A 131 1.75 -10.13 -11.83
CA VAL A 131 2.57 -9.24 -11.01
C VAL A 131 3.45 -8.37 -11.91
N TRP A 132 4.15 -8.97 -12.87
CA TRP A 132 4.94 -8.22 -13.84
C TRP A 132 4.10 -7.18 -14.58
N ARG A 133 2.92 -7.57 -15.09
CA ARG A 133 2.03 -6.63 -15.78
C ARG A 133 1.54 -5.49 -14.89
N ARG A 134 1.37 -5.72 -13.58
CA ARG A 134 1.00 -4.68 -12.61
C ARG A 134 2.14 -3.72 -12.30
N LEU A 135 3.37 -4.23 -12.19
CA LEU A 135 4.55 -3.41 -11.89
C LEU A 135 4.88 -2.43 -13.01
N MET A 136 4.49 -2.78 -14.25
CA MET A 136 4.70 -1.91 -15.40
C MET A 136 3.71 -0.73 -15.41
N PRO A 137 4.14 0.49 -15.81
CA PRO A 137 3.34 1.71 -15.71
C PRO A 137 2.18 1.82 -16.71
N TRP A 138 1.94 0.80 -17.54
CA TRP A 138 0.88 0.84 -18.56
C TRP A 138 -0.51 0.70 -17.92
N PRO A 139 -1.46 1.57 -18.27
CA PRO A 139 -2.83 1.47 -17.75
C PRO A 139 -3.46 0.12 -18.10
N HIS A 140 -4.30 -0.40 -17.22
CA HIS A 140 -5.11 -1.58 -17.49
C HIS A 140 -6.41 -1.16 -18.19
N ARG A 141 -6.92 -2.01 -19.10
CA ARG A 141 -8.24 -1.83 -19.71
C ARG A 141 -9.30 -1.82 -18.62
N ARG A 142 -10.06 -0.74 -18.52
CA ARG A 142 -11.19 -0.59 -17.59
C ARG A 142 -12.49 -0.80 -18.35
N LEU A 143 -13.38 -1.59 -17.79
CA LEU A 143 -14.73 -1.84 -18.30
C LEU A 143 -15.76 -1.06 -17.48
N VAL A 144 -15.54 -0.97 -16.17
CA VAL A 144 -16.38 -0.21 -15.25
C VAL A 144 -15.60 1.03 -14.79
N PRO A 145 -16.13 2.25 -15.01
CA PRO A 145 -15.51 3.46 -14.50
C PRO A 145 -15.62 3.49 -12.97
N ARG A 146 -14.52 3.20 -12.28
CA ARG A 146 -14.42 3.56 -10.85
C ARG A 146 -14.31 5.09 -10.72
N PRO A 147 -14.97 5.71 -9.72
CA PRO A 147 -14.65 7.08 -9.38
C PRO A 147 -13.14 7.16 -9.16
N ARG A 148 -12.47 8.08 -9.86
CA ARG A 148 -11.02 8.25 -9.73
C ARG A 148 -10.75 8.49 -8.25
N GLN A 149 -10.11 7.53 -7.59
CA GLN A 149 -9.47 7.82 -6.31
C GLN A 149 -8.45 8.90 -6.62
N THR A 150 -8.79 10.13 -6.27
CA THR A 150 -7.92 11.28 -6.53
C THR A 150 -6.66 11.05 -5.71
N PHE A 151 -5.50 11.51 -6.17
CA PHE A 151 -4.26 11.50 -5.38
C PHE A 151 -4.48 12.07 -3.95
N ARG A 152 -5.40 13.04 -3.83
CA ARG A 152 -5.92 13.59 -2.57
C ARG A 152 -6.56 12.56 -1.62
N GLN A 153 -7.23 11.55 -2.15
CA GLN A 153 -7.80 10.46 -1.34
C GLN A 153 -6.72 9.53 -0.81
N PHE A 154 -5.67 9.27 -1.60
CA PHE A 154 -4.52 8.46 -1.20
C PHE A 154 -3.66 9.12 -0.13
N LEU A 155 -3.47 10.45 -0.23
CA LEU A 155 -2.66 11.23 0.71
C LEU A 155 -3.38 11.64 2.01
N GLY A 156 -4.71 11.55 2.10
CA GLY A 156 -5.37 12.10 3.28
C GLY A 156 -6.89 12.12 3.35
N ALA A 157 -7.63 11.40 2.50
CA ALA A 157 -9.07 11.30 2.75
C ALA A 157 -9.30 10.47 4.02
N ASN A 158 -9.65 11.18 5.12
CA ASN A 158 -9.95 10.64 6.45
C ASN A 158 -8.76 10.46 7.42
N LEU A 159 -7.60 11.07 7.18
CA LEU A 159 -6.56 11.09 8.21
C LEU A 159 -6.84 12.16 9.26
N THR A 160 -6.61 11.81 10.53
CA THR A 160 -6.61 12.79 11.63
C THR A 160 -5.36 13.68 11.58
N PRO A 161 -5.39 14.90 12.16
CA PRO A 161 -4.21 15.75 12.25
C PRO A 161 -3.00 15.05 12.89
N TRP A 162 -3.24 14.20 13.88
CA TRP A 162 -2.21 13.39 14.55
C TRP A 162 -1.59 12.34 13.64
N GLN A 163 -2.38 11.67 12.78
CA GLN A 163 -1.84 10.72 11.80
C GLN A 163 -0.99 11.40 10.72
N ILE A 164 -1.38 12.61 10.31
CA ILE A 164 -0.60 13.42 9.37
C ILE A 164 0.70 13.87 10.05
N SER A 165 0.62 14.39 11.27
CA SER A 165 1.77 14.78 12.09
C SER A 165 2.76 13.62 12.28
N GLY A 166 2.29 12.44 12.69
CA GLY A 166 3.13 11.26 12.87
C GLY A 166 3.76 10.77 11.57
N ALA A 167 3.03 10.83 10.45
CA ALA A 167 3.58 10.47 9.15
C ALA A 167 4.67 11.45 8.67
N PHE A 168 4.49 12.75 8.91
CA PHE A 168 5.51 13.76 8.63
C PHE A 168 6.75 13.58 9.51
N ALA A 169 6.56 13.39 10.81
CA ALA A 169 7.66 13.18 11.76
C ALA A 169 8.50 11.95 11.39
N LEU A 170 7.83 10.81 11.15
CA LEU A 170 8.50 9.58 10.74
C LEU A 170 9.19 9.73 9.39
N GLY A 171 8.51 10.29 8.38
CA GLY A 171 9.09 10.50 7.06
C GLY A 171 10.34 11.38 7.12
N ALA A 172 10.28 12.48 7.87
CA ALA A 172 11.38 13.41 8.00
C ALA A 172 12.57 12.81 8.75
N ALA A 173 12.35 12.10 9.87
CA ALA A 173 13.39 11.34 10.55
C ALA A 173 14.06 10.31 9.63
N MET A 174 13.27 9.55 8.88
CA MET A 174 13.79 8.50 8.01
C MET A 174 14.56 9.02 6.80
N GLY A 175 14.35 10.28 6.39
CA GLY A 175 15.18 10.92 5.38
C GLY A 175 16.61 11.20 5.85
N ILE A 176 16.83 11.33 7.17
CA ILE A 176 18.14 11.64 7.77
C ILE A 176 18.80 10.39 8.37
N ALA A 177 18.03 9.32 8.56
CA ALA A 177 18.49 8.12 9.23
C ALA A 177 19.80 7.56 8.63
N PRO A 178 20.81 7.24 9.46
CA PRO A 178 22.13 6.82 9.01
C PRO A 178 22.16 5.32 8.64
N ILE A 179 21.18 4.88 7.85
CA ILE A 179 21.02 3.51 7.36
C ILE A 179 20.77 3.50 5.85
N PRO A 180 21.75 3.97 5.05
CA PRO A 180 21.59 4.17 3.62
C PRO A 180 21.20 2.85 2.91
N GLY A 181 20.24 2.94 2.00
CA GLY A 181 19.65 1.79 1.29
C GLY A 181 18.53 1.08 2.06
N LEU A 182 18.55 1.08 3.40
CA LEU A 182 17.54 0.42 4.23
C LEU A 182 16.47 1.38 4.77
N GLN A 183 16.72 2.70 4.74
CA GLN A 183 15.82 3.68 5.35
C GLN A 183 14.39 3.61 4.81
N MET A 184 14.19 3.30 3.53
CA MET A 184 12.85 3.21 2.93
C MET A 184 12.09 1.96 3.39
N LEU A 185 12.78 0.82 3.49
CA LEU A 185 12.16 -0.41 4.00
C LEU A 185 11.78 -0.26 5.46
N VAL A 186 12.66 0.33 6.28
CA VAL A 186 12.40 0.62 7.69
C VAL A 186 11.27 1.65 7.84
N ALA A 187 11.23 2.69 7.01
CA ALA A 187 10.15 3.69 7.02
C ALA A 187 8.79 3.06 6.73
N VAL A 188 8.70 2.18 5.72
CA VAL A 188 7.45 1.45 5.42
C VAL A 188 7.07 0.54 6.58
N TRP A 189 8.02 -0.22 7.13
CA TRP A 189 7.78 -1.13 8.23
C TRP A 189 7.28 -0.39 9.49
N LEU A 190 7.95 0.70 9.89
CA LEU A 190 7.55 1.54 11.01
C LEU A 190 6.19 2.22 10.74
N ALA A 191 5.94 2.68 9.52
CA ALA A 191 4.65 3.27 9.16
C ALA A 191 3.51 2.25 9.31
N LEU A 192 3.73 1.00 8.91
CA LEU A 192 2.75 -0.08 9.11
C LEU A 192 2.54 -0.40 10.59
N LEU A 193 3.63 -0.48 11.37
CA LEU A 193 3.60 -0.77 12.80
C LEU A 193 2.86 0.32 13.59
N LEU A 194 3.12 1.59 13.26
CA LEU A 194 2.49 2.77 13.88
C LEU A 194 1.13 3.13 13.27
N ARG A 195 0.64 2.33 12.30
CA ARG A 195 -0.63 2.56 11.58
C ARG A 195 -0.73 3.94 10.93
N LEU A 196 0.39 4.42 10.41
CA LEU A 196 0.52 5.69 9.68
C LEU A 196 0.28 5.48 8.18
N ASN A 197 0.01 6.58 7.46
CA ASN A 197 -0.14 6.53 6.01
C ASN A 197 1.24 6.35 5.35
N VAL A 198 1.50 5.16 4.82
CA VAL A 198 2.77 4.80 4.15
C VAL A 198 3.11 5.75 3.01
N GLY A 199 2.12 6.15 2.20
CA GLY A 199 2.35 7.06 1.08
C GLY A 199 2.83 8.44 1.53
N LEU A 200 2.28 8.94 2.63
CA LEU A 200 2.66 10.23 3.20
C LEU A 200 4.06 10.17 3.84
N VAL A 201 4.38 9.09 4.56
CA VAL A 201 5.71 8.85 5.13
C VAL A 201 6.77 8.84 4.02
N LEU A 202 6.53 8.07 2.95
CA LEU A 202 7.46 7.98 1.80
C LEU A 202 7.62 9.30 1.05
N LEU A 203 6.55 10.08 0.94
CA LEU A 203 6.61 11.39 0.30
C LEU A 203 7.50 12.36 1.09
N VAL A 204 7.34 12.40 2.42
CA VAL A 204 8.11 13.28 3.28
C VAL A 204 9.56 12.81 3.41
N SER A 205 9.85 11.50 3.37
CA SER A 205 11.22 10.98 3.47
C SER A 205 12.12 11.28 2.28
N ASN A 206 11.56 11.74 1.16
CA ASN A 206 12.31 12.02 -0.08
C ASN A 206 13.00 13.40 -0.11
N HIS A 207 13.08 14.12 1.01
CA HIS A 207 13.83 15.38 1.09
C HIS A 207 15.35 15.19 1.11
N SER A 208 15.84 13.95 1.10
CA SER A 208 17.27 13.59 1.05
C SER A 208 17.69 13.00 -0.30
N ILE A 209 17.19 13.53 -1.42
CA ILE A 209 17.58 13.08 -2.76
C ILE A 209 18.75 13.93 -3.29
N GLY A 210 19.78 13.26 -3.82
CA GLY A 210 20.87 13.91 -4.56
C GLY A 210 21.71 14.85 -3.69
N PRO A 211 21.97 16.11 -4.10
CA PRO A 211 22.81 17.06 -3.35
C PRO A 211 22.37 17.30 -1.90
N LEU A 212 21.06 17.17 -1.61
CA LEU A 212 20.54 17.33 -0.25
C LEU A 212 21.01 16.22 0.70
N LEU A 213 21.25 15.01 0.20
CA LEU A 213 21.79 13.92 1.01
C LEU A 213 23.19 14.27 1.55
N ALA A 214 24.03 14.86 0.70
CA ALA A 214 25.36 15.33 1.11
C ALA A 214 25.26 16.46 2.14
N GLY A 215 24.28 17.36 2.00
CA GLY A 215 23.99 18.40 2.98
C GLY A 215 23.58 17.83 4.35
N TRP A 216 22.65 16.86 4.37
CA TRP A 216 22.24 16.19 5.60
C TRP A 216 23.37 15.39 6.25
N TYR A 217 24.17 14.70 5.44
CA TYR A 217 25.37 14.00 5.91
C TYR A 217 26.36 14.98 6.55
N ALA A 218 26.66 16.10 5.88
CA ALA A 218 27.58 17.11 6.38
C ALA A 218 27.09 17.74 7.68
N LEU A 219 25.80 18.09 7.75
CA LEU A 219 25.20 18.66 8.95
C LEU A 219 25.20 17.67 10.13
N ALA A 220 24.76 16.43 9.90
CA ALA A 220 24.81 15.41 10.93
C ALA A 220 26.25 15.13 11.39
N THR A 221 27.20 15.06 10.46
CA THR A 221 28.61 14.84 10.79
C THR A 221 29.20 16.01 11.58
N ALA A 222 28.92 17.26 11.19
CA ALA A 222 29.40 18.45 11.89
C ALA A 222 28.87 18.53 13.33
N ILE A 223 27.59 18.21 13.54
CA ILE A 223 27.01 18.08 14.88
C ILE A 223 27.74 16.99 15.68
N GLY A 224 28.03 15.84 15.05
CA GLY A 224 28.77 14.76 15.67
C GLY A 224 30.20 15.11 16.07
N ILE A 225 30.91 15.82 15.20
CA ILE A 225 32.27 16.31 15.49
C ILE A 225 32.22 17.25 16.69
N TYR A 226 31.31 18.22 16.69
CA TYR A 226 31.12 19.12 17.83
C TYR A 226 30.85 18.35 19.13
N LEU A 227 30.02 17.30 19.10
CA LEU A 227 29.75 16.47 20.28
C LEU A 227 30.95 15.67 20.77
N LEU A 228 31.84 15.24 19.86
CA LEU A 228 33.01 14.44 20.19
C LEU A 228 34.21 15.29 20.64
N THR A 229 34.39 16.47 20.06
CA THR A 229 35.61 17.28 20.21
C THR A 229 35.37 18.64 20.86
N GLY A 230 34.13 19.12 20.93
CA GLY A 230 33.77 20.46 21.39
C GLY A 230 34.04 21.58 20.37
N VAL A 231 34.57 21.24 19.18
CA VAL A 231 34.92 22.22 18.14
C VAL A 231 33.65 22.80 17.50
N PRO A 232 33.46 24.13 17.45
CA PRO A 232 32.25 24.76 16.93
C PRO A 232 31.81 24.22 15.56
N ALA A 233 30.51 24.21 15.31
CA ALA A 233 29.94 23.62 14.09
C ALA A 233 30.52 24.22 12.79
N GLN A 234 30.79 25.53 12.75
CA GLN A 234 31.42 26.20 11.59
C GLN A 234 32.79 25.61 11.26
N GLU A 235 33.62 25.40 12.27
CA GLU A 235 34.95 24.83 12.10
C GLU A 235 34.88 23.34 11.78
N SER A 236 33.92 22.62 12.37
CA SER A 236 33.60 21.23 12.00
C SER A 236 33.21 21.09 10.52
N PHE A 237 32.43 22.04 9.98
CA PHE A 237 32.10 22.09 8.55
C PHE A 237 33.33 22.36 7.68
N HIS A 238 34.20 23.28 8.11
CA HIS A 238 35.44 23.58 7.39
C HIS A 238 36.35 22.35 7.30
N ILE A 239 36.58 21.67 8.43
CA ILE A 239 37.36 20.43 8.51
C ILE A 239 36.79 19.36 7.57
N LEU A 240 35.47 19.19 7.57
CA LEU A 240 34.82 18.21 6.71
C LEU A 240 34.97 18.56 5.22
N GLY A 241 34.82 19.85 4.88
CA GLY A 241 35.01 20.37 3.53
C GLY A 241 36.42 20.10 3.00
N GLU A 242 37.46 20.41 3.80
CA GLU A 242 38.86 20.14 3.44
C GLU A 242 39.11 18.65 3.20
N ARG A 243 38.56 17.77 4.04
CA ARG A 243 38.69 16.32 3.87
C ARG A 243 38.05 15.83 2.57
N PHE A 244 36.87 16.32 2.22
CA PHE A 244 36.21 15.96 0.96
C PHE A 244 36.94 16.56 -0.26
N HIS A 245 37.50 17.77 -0.15
CA HIS A 245 38.32 18.35 -1.22
C HIS A 245 39.63 17.57 -1.44
N ALA A 246 40.24 17.07 -0.36
CA ALA A 246 41.44 16.25 -0.41
C ALA A 246 41.19 14.80 -0.87
N ALA A 247 39.92 14.34 -0.89
CA ALA A 247 39.56 12.96 -1.20
C ALA A 247 39.94 12.54 -2.63
N GLY A 248 39.89 13.46 -3.60
CA GLY A 248 40.34 13.26 -4.99
C GLY A 248 39.48 12.31 -5.85
N ASP A 249 39.18 11.11 -5.35
CA ASP A 249 38.44 10.05 -6.04
C ASP A 249 37.34 9.42 -5.15
N VAL A 250 36.62 8.43 -5.70
CA VAL A 250 35.55 7.70 -4.98
C VAL A 250 36.10 6.94 -3.77
N SER A 251 37.31 6.42 -3.87
CA SER A 251 37.98 5.68 -2.79
C SER A 251 38.29 6.59 -1.60
N GLY A 252 38.80 7.80 -1.86
CA GLY A 252 39.03 8.82 -0.86
C GLY A 252 37.74 9.30 -0.20
N ILE A 253 36.67 9.47 -0.97
CA ILE A 253 35.34 9.84 -0.44
C ILE A 253 34.86 8.76 0.56
N TRP A 254 35.04 7.49 0.22
CA TRP A 254 34.68 6.39 1.12
C TRP A 254 35.50 6.39 2.40
N LEU A 255 36.80 6.68 2.34
CA LEU A 255 37.66 6.83 3.52
C LEU A 255 37.17 7.95 4.43
N VAL A 256 36.88 9.13 3.88
CA VAL A 256 36.33 10.25 4.65
C VAL A 256 35.02 9.87 5.33
N VAL A 257 34.11 9.20 4.59
CA VAL A 257 32.82 8.76 5.12
C VAL A 257 32.99 7.77 6.27
N ARG A 258 33.89 6.79 6.10
CA ARG A 258 34.20 5.77 7.12
C ARG A 258 34.78 6.40 8.38
N ASP A 259 35.73 7.32 8.22
CA ASP A 259 36.44 7.93 9.35
C ASP A 259 35.51 8.88 10.13
N CYS A 260 34.48 9.41 9.49
CA CYS A 260 33.46 10.25 10.12
C CYS A 260 32.21 9.47 10.57
N LEU A 261 32.21 8.13 10.49
CA LEU A 261 31.02 7.32 10.77
C LEU A 261 30.46 7.52 12.18
N THR A 262 31.33 7.57 13.19
CA THR A 262 30.91 7.77 14.60
C THR A 262 30.27 9.14 14.81
N ALA A 263 30.90 10.19 14.28
CA ALA A 263 30.34 11.53 14.29
C ALA A 263 29.00 11.57 13.56
N TRP A 264 28.92 11.00 12.36
CA TRP A 264 27.69 10.96 11.59
C TRP A 264 26.55 10.26 12.34
N LEU A 265 26.81 9.12 12.99
CA LEU A 265 25.82 8.41 13.81
C LEU A 265 25.34 9.25 15.00
N LEU A 266 26.28 9.85 15.75
CA LEU A 266 25.96 10.66 16.93
C LEU A 266 25.17 11.92 16.56
N GLY A 267 25.60 12.64 15.53
CA GLY A 267 24.87 13.83 15.11
C GLY A 267 23.53 13.49 14.45
N SER A 268 23.41 12.36 13.76
CA SER A 268 22.10 11.88 13.27
C SER A 268 21.15 11.56 14.43
N ALA A 269 21.64 11.03 15.55
CA ALA A 269 20.83 10.74 16.73
C ALA A 269 20.19 12.00 17.35
N ILE A 270 20.80 13.18 17.17
CA ILE A 270 20.24 14.47 17.59
C ILE A 270 19.39 15.10 16.48
N LEU A 271 19.89 15.07 15.24
CA LEU A 271 19.26 15.74 14.11
C LEU A 271 17.94 15.08 13.71
N MET A 272 17.84 13.75 13.79
CA MET A 272 16.62 13.01 13.45
C MET A 272 15.42 13.41 14.34
N PRO A 273 15.49 13.37 15.69
CA PRO A 273 14.42 13.87 16.54
C PRO A 273 14.05 15.32 16.27
N LEU A 274 15.04 16.20 16.08
CA LEU A 274 14.80 17.62 15.86
C LEU A 274 13.99 17.86 14.58
N VAL A 275 14.42 17.26 13.47
CA VAL A 275 13.73 17.39 12.19
C VAL A 275 12.37 16.69 12.23
N ALA A 276 12.24 15.57 12.94
CA ALA A 276 10.94 14.93 13.17
C ALA A 276 9.95 15.82 13.91
N LEU A 277 10.39 16.52 14.96
CA LEU A 277 9.56 17.45 15.73
C LEU A 277 9.09 18.62 14.86
N ILE A 278 10.00 19.22 14.09
CA ILE A 278 9.68 20.34 13.19
C ILE A 278 8.68 19.88 12.11
N ALA A 279 8.98 18.78 11.41
CA ALA A 279 8.11 18.25 10.38
C ALA A 279 6.75 17.81 10.95
N GLY A 280 6.73 17.19 12.13
CA GLY A 280 5.52 16.78 12.83
C GLY A 280 4.63 17.97 13.21
N PHE A 281 5.22 19.07 13.66
CA PHE A 281 4.51 20.32 13.96
C PHE A 281 3.83 20.90 12.71
N PHE A 282 4.56 21.03 11.59
CA PHE A 282 3.98 21.47 10.33
C PHE A 282 2.92 20.49 9.81
N GLY A 283 3.15 19.19 9.94
CA GLY A 283 2.19 18.14 9.61
C GLY A 283 0.88 18.28 10.39
N TYR A 284 0.96 18.62 11.68
CA TYR A 284 -0.22 18.88 12.51
C TYR A 284 -0.99 20.12 12.02
N ILE A 285 -0.31 21.23 11.78
CA ILE A 285 -0.93 22.47 11.27
C ILE A 285 -1.65 22.21 9.95
N ILE A 286 -0.99 21.53 9.02
CA ILE A 286 -1.58 21.17 7.72
C ILE A 286 -2.82 20.28 7.94
N GLY A 287 -2.70 19.27 8.81
CA GLY A 287 -3.79 18.36 9.13
C GLY A 287 -5.01 19.08 9.73
N ASP A 288 -4.79 20.00 10.67
CA ASP A 288 -5.84 20.79 11.29
C ASP A 288 -6.51 21.74 10.28
N LEU A 289 -5.74 22.43 9.45
CA LEU A 289 -6.28 23.29 8.38
C LEU A 289 -7.15 22.50 7.39
N VAL A 290 -6.71 21.29 7.01
CA VAL A 290 -7.47 20.40 6.13
C VAL A 290 -8.75 19.93 6.80
N ALA A 291 -8.69 19.54 8.07
CA ALA A 291 -9.86 19.13 8.85
C ALA A 291 -10.89 20.25 8.97
N ARG A 292 -10.47 21.47 9.33
CA ARG A 292 -11.35 22.65 9.42
C ARG A 292 -12.02 22.99 8.09
N ARG A 293 -11.28 22.94 6.97
CA ARG A 293 -11.83 23.16 5.63
C ARG A 293 -12.89 22.13 5.26
N ARG A 294 -12.69 20.87 5.66
CA ARG A 294 -13.65 19.79 5.43
C ARG A 294 -14.94 20.01 6.23
N THR A 295 -14.84 20.31 7.52
CA THR A 295 -16.01 20.59 8.38
C THR A 295 -16.81 21.77 7.84
N ARG A 296 -16.14 22.85 7.41
CA ARG A 296 -16.81 24.01 6.78
C ARG A 296 -17.54 23.64 5.50
N ARG A 297 -16.96 22.80 4.64
CA ARG A 297 -17.63 22.34 3.40
C ARG A 297 -18.86 21.51 3.69
N ILE A 298 -18.79 20.57 4.64
CA ILE A 298 -19.92 19.73 5.03
C ILE A 298 -21.03 20.61 5.62
N THR A 299 -20.69 21.52 6.53
CA THR A 299 -21.65 22.44 7.15
C THR A 299 -22.35 23.32 6.10
N ARG A 300 -21.60 23.85 5.12
CA ARG A 300 -22.18 24.60 4.00
C ARG A 300 -23.08 23.76 3.10
N ALA A 301 -22.70 22.50 2.84
CA ALA A 301 -23.52 21.59 2.04
C ALA A 301 -24.84 21.25 2.75
N ILE A 302 -24.80 20.95 4.05
CA ILE A 302 -25.99 20.70 4.87
C ILE A 302 -26.88 21.95 4.90
N ALA A 303 -26.31 23.13 5.14
CA ALA A 303 -27.06 24.38 5.14
C ALA A 303 -27.69 24.67 3.76
N ALA A 304 -26.98 24.39 2.66
CA ALA A 304 -27.51 24.55 1.32
C ALA A 304 -28.63 23.55 0.99
N GLU A 305 -28.54 22.31 1.48
CA GLU A 305 -29.58 21.29 1.33
C GLU A 305 -30.83 21.66 2.13
N ALA A 306 -30.67 22.14 3.37
CA ALA A 306 -31.76 22.59 4.23
C ALA A 306 -32.45 23.86 3.71
N ALA A 307 -31.74 24.71 2.95
CA ALA A 307 -32.28 25.90 2.33
C ALA A 307 -32.94 25.65 0.96
N ARG A 308 -32.96 24.39 0.47
CA ARG A 308 -33.71 24.07 -0.76
C ARG A 308 -35.21 24.15 -0.45
N PRO A 309 -36.00 24.93 -1.22
CA PRO A 309 -37.45 24.93 -1.08
C PRO A 309 -37.99 23.51 -1.21
N SER A 310 -38.89 23.09 -0.33
CA SER A 310 -39.62 21.84 -0.50
C SER A 310 -40.36 21.90 -1.83
N ALA A 311 -40.06 20.97 -2.74
CA ALA A 311 -40.65 20.89 -4.08
C ALA A 311 -42.14 20.46 -4.06
N GLY A 312 -42.94 21.02 -3.15
CA GLY A 312 -44.31 20.61 -2.85
C GLY A 312 -45.36 21.70 -2.77
N GLU A 313 -45.03 23.00 -2.86
CA GLU A 313 -46.04 24.08 -2.70
C GLU A 313 -46.41 24.86 -3.98
N ASP A 314 -45.76 24.62 -5.13
CA ASP A 314 -46.07 25.33 -6.40
C ASP A 314 -46.88 24.49 -7.41
N ARG A 315 -47.76 23.60 -6.94
CA ARG A 315 -48.72 22.86 -7.80
C ARG A 315 -50.20 23.21 -7.58
N GLU A 316 -50.49 24.27 -6.85
CA GLU A 316 -51.86 24.81 -6.72
C GLU A 316 -51.89 26.32 -6.99
N ARG A 317 -51.68 26.72 -8.25
CA ARG A 317 -52.27 27.95 -8.83
C ARG A 317 -52.50 27.77 -10.32
#